data_AF-A0A916L9G0-F1
#
_entry.id   AF-A0A916L9G0-F1
#
_cell.length_a   1.000
_cell.length_b   1.000
_cell.length_c   1.000
_cell.angle_alpha   90.00
_cell.angle_beta   90.00
_cell.angle_gamma   90.00
#
_symmetry.space_group_name_H-M   'P 1'
#
loop_
_entity.id
_entity.type
_entity.pdbx_description
1 polymer ?
#
loop_
_entity_poly.entity_id
_entity_poly.type
_entity_poly.pdbx_seq_one_letter_code
_entity_poly.pdbx_strand_id
1 'polypeptide(L)'
;MLLVRHVTARAVGGLGTALLFFAATGLGAFLANVLTPTAIRRWGRYATANGALAAAATIQVAAAGLLVPVMVVCGFLLGVAGQVVKLCADSAMQMDVDDALRGHVFAVQDALFWVSYILSITVAAALIPEHGHAPVFVLFGSAIYLAGLVVHTIVGRRGQPVIGR
;
A
#
# COMPACT_ATOMS: atom_id res chain seq x y z
N MET A 1 34.20 21.59 -10.61
CA MET A 1 32.97 22.27 -10.15
C MET A 1 31.73 22.06 -11.03
N LEU A 2 31.84 21.50 -12.25
CA LEU A 2 30.66 21.23 -13.12
C LEU A 2 29.86 19.98 -12.73
N LEU A 3 30.49 18.98 -12.07
CA LEU A 3 29.80 17.76 -11.64
C LEU A 3 28.75 18.02 -10.54
N VAL A 4 29.01 18.97 -9.63
CA VAL A 4 28.08 19.31 -8.54
C VAL A 4 26.81 19.97 -9.07
N ARG A 5 26.89 20.86 -10.07
CA ARG A 5 25.67 21.52 -10.60
C ARG A 5 24.70 20.55 -11.28
N HIS A 6 25.19 19.52 -11.96
CA HIS A 6 24.33 18.51 -12.58
C HIS A 6 23.71 17.57 -11.55
N VAL A 7 24.48 17.18 -10.52
CA VAL A 7 23.96 16.38 -9.39
C VAL A 7 22.93 17.19 -8.60
N THR A 8 23.18 18.47 -8.29
CA THR A 8 22.22 19.32 -7.58
C THR A 8 20.97 19.61 -8.40
N ALA A 9 21.08 19.89 -9.71
CA ALA A 9 19.89 20.13 -10.55
C ALA A 9 19.05 18.87 -10.77
N ARG A 10 19.67 17.69 -10.99
CA ARG A 10 18.95 16.40 -11.02
C ARG A 10 18.41 16.02 -9.65
N ALA A 11 19.15 16.27 -8.57
CA ALA A 11 18.70 15.99 -7.21
C ALA A 11 17.53 16.89 -6.81
N VAL A 12 17.54 18.17 -7.17
CA VAL A 12 16.40 19.09 -6.91
C VAL A 12 15.18 18.68 -7.74
N GLY A 13 15.37 18.29 -9.00
CA GLY A 13 14.28 17.73 -9.82
C GLY A 13 13.72 16.41 -9.28
N GLY A 14 14.60 15.48 -8.90
CA GLY A 14 14.25 14.18 -8.33
C GLY A 14 13.59 14.29 -6.95
N LEU A 15 14.10 15.17 -6.09
CA LEU A 15 13.52 15.47 -4.78
C LEU A 15 12.15 16.11 -4.93
N GLY A 16 11.97 17.03 -5.88
CA GLY A 16 10.67 17.62 -6.20
C GLY A 16 9.64 16.58 -6.63
N THR A 17 10.01 15.65 -7.52
CA THR A 17 9.13 14.54 -7.89
C THR A 17 8.85 13.63 -6.71
N ALA A 18 9.86 13.25 -5.92
CA ALA A 18 9.68 12.40 -4.75
C ALA A 18 8.74 13.03 -3.72
N LEU A 19 8.88 14.33 -3.43
CA LEU A 19 7.99 15.08 -2.55
C LEU A 19 6.57 15.13 -3.09
N LEU A 20 6.39 15.29 -4.40
CA LEU A 20 5.06 15.31 -5.02
C LEU A 20 4.37 13.94 -4.91
N PHE A 21 5.09 12.84 -5.16
CA PHE A 21 4.57 11.49 -4.93
C PHE A 21 4.28 11.22 -3.45
N PHE A 22 5.16 11.67 -2.56
CA PHE A 22 5.00 11.54 -1.12
C PHE A 22 3.76 12.30 -0.63
N ALA A 23 3.57 13.54 -1.07
CA ALA A 23 2.42 14.36 -0.73
C ALA A 23 1.11 13.76 -1.29
N ALA A 24 1.12 13.31 -2.54
CA ALA A 24 -0.04 12.66 -3.15
C ALA A 24 -0.43 11.38 -2.40
N THR A 25 0.54 10.50 -2.14
CA THR A 25 0.32 9.24 -1.39
C THR A 25 -0.14 9.53 0.04
N GLY A 26 0.49 10.48 0.72
CA GLY A 26 0.13 10.90 2.07
C GLY A 26 -1.26 11.50 2.16
N LEU A 27 -1.67 12.31 1.18
CA LEU A 27 -3.04 12.86 1.11
C LEU A 27 -4.07 11.75 0.88
N GLY A 28 -3.75 10.77 0.02
CA GLY A 28 -4.58 9.58 -0.17
C GLY A 28 -4.74 8.78 1.11
N ALA A 29 -3.65 8.53 1.82
CA ALA A 29 -3.68 7.85 3.12
C ALA A 29 -4.49 8.64 4.16
N PHE A 30 -4.37 9.97 4.19
CA PHE A 30 -5.19 10.80 5.06
C PHE A 30 -6.68 10.67 4.74
N LEU A 31 -7.05 10.72 3.45
CA LEU A 31 -8.44 10.55 3.02
C LEU A 31 -8.99 9.16 3.41
N ALA A 32 -8.17 8.12 3.33
CA ALA A 32 -8.55 6.78 3.76
C ALA A 32 -8.94 6.71 5.23
N ASN A 33 -8.31 7.47 6.14
CA ASN A 33 -8.72 7.48 7.55
C ASN A 33 -10.19 7.92 7.72
N VAL A 34 -10.70 8.78 6.84
CA VAL A 34 -12.09 9.25 6.86
C VAL A 34 -13.03 8.26 6.16
N LEU A 35 -12.60 7.65 5.05
CA LEU A 35 -13.42 6.75 4.24
C LEU A 35 -13.51 5.33 4.80
N THR A 36 -12.47 4.86 5.49
CA THR A 36 -12.41 3.50 6.01
C THR A 36 -13.55 3.14 6.97
N PRO A 37 -13.90 3.95 7.99
CA PRO A 37 -14.97 3.59 8.92
C PRO A 37 -16.34 3.50 8.26
N THR A 38 -16.61 4.30 7.22
CA THR A 38 -17.87 4.23 6.46
C THR A 38 -17.90 3.01 5.52
N ALA A 39 -16.78 2.69 4.86
CA ALA A 39 -16.64 1.51 4.02
C ALA A 39 -16.78 0.21 4.83
N ILE A 40 -16.08 0.10 5.97
CA ILE A 40 -16.17 -1.07 6.86
C ILE A 40 -17.59 -1.25 7.39
N ARG A 41 -18.28 -0.17 7.77
CA ARG A 41 -19.67 -0.25 8.27
C ARG A 41 -20.66 -0.69 7.19
N ARG A 42 -20.38 -0.38 5.91
CA ARG A 42 -21.28 -0.69 4.79
C ARG A 42 -21.05 -2.08 4.20
N TRP A 43 -19.80 -2.52 4.07
CA TRP A 43 -19.44 -3.77 3.37
C TRP A 43 -18.74 -4.80 4.26
N GLY A 44 -18.33 -4.43 5.47
CA GLY A 44 -17.56 -5.28 6.38
C GLY A 44 -16.05 -5.23 6.12
N ARG A 45 -15.25 -5.61 7.13
CA ARG A 45 -13.77 -5.53 7.11
C ARG A 45 -13.15 -6.31 5.95
N TYR A 46 -13.62 -7.55 5.73
CA TYR A 46 -13.04 -8.45 4.73
C TYR A 46 -13.31 -7.99 3.30
N ALA A 47 -14.56 -7.59 3.00
CA ALA A 47 -14.92 -7.10 1.67
C ALA A 47 -14.22 -5.76 1.36
N THR A 48 -14.09 -4.88 2.35
CA THR A 48 -13.39 -3.59 2.22
C THR A 48 -11.90 -3.80 1.91
N ALA A 49 -11.22 -4.68 2.64
CA ALA A 49 -9.81 -5.02 2.39
C ALA A 49 -9.61 -5.72 1.02
N ASN A 50 -10.47 -6.67 0.66
CA ASN A 50 -10.41 -7.33 -0.65
C ASN A 50 -10.64 -6.35 -1.81
N GLY A 51 -11.62 -5.45 -1.66
CA GLY A 51 -11.89 -4.40 -2.64
C GLY A 51 -10.70 -3.44 -2.81
N ALA A 52 -10.05 -3.06 -1.70
CA ALA A 52 -8.87 -2.22 -1.72
C ALA A 52 -7.67 -2.91 -2.39
N LEU A 53 -7.43 -4.20 -2.13
CA LEU A 53 -6.37 -4.97 -2.78
C LEU A 53 -6.62 -5.15 -4.28
N ALA A 54 -7.87 -5.43 -4.68
CA ALA A 54 -8.25 -5.52 -6.09
C ALA A 54 -8.08 -4.18 -6.81
N ALA A 55 -8.50 -3.08 -6.19
CA ALA A 55 -8.30 -1.73 -6.71
C ALA A 55 -6.81 -1.40 -6.83
N ALA A 56 -6.00 -1.71 -5.81
CA ALA A 56 -4.56 -1.48 -5.86
C ALA A 56 -3.89 -2.21 -7.03
N ALA A 57 -4.28 -3.47 -7.28
CA ALA A 57 -3.77 -4.23 -8.41
C ALA A 57 -4.09 -3.57 -9.77
N THR A 58 -5.34 -3.10 -9.97
CA THR A 58 -5.76 -2.45 -11.23
C THR A 58 -5.13 -1.08 -11.42
N ILE A 59 -5.04 -0.28 -10.36
CA ILE A 59 -4.37 1.04 -10.37
C ILE A 59 -2.89 0.86 -10.73
N GLN A 60 -2.22 -0.13 -10.14
CA GLN A 60 -0.81 -0.38 -10.39
C GLN A 60 -0.55 -0.81 -11.85
N VAL A 61 -1.48 -1.54 -12.49
CA VAL A 61 -1.38 -1.86 -13.93
C VAL A 61 -1.50 -0.59 -14.77
N ALA A 62 -2.40 0.33 -14.43
CA ALA A 62 -2.54 1.61 -15.13
C ALA A 62 -1.28 2.49 -15.00
N ALA A 63 -0.57 2.39 -13.87
CA ALA A 63 0.71 3.09 -13.67
C ALA A 63 1.85 2.59 -14.58
N ALA A 64 1.72 1.41 -15.20
CA ALA A 64 2.74 0.86 -16.09
C ALA A 64 2.92 1.66 -17.40
N GLY A 65 1.98 2.54 -17.73
CA GLY A 65 2.12 3.51 -18.82
C GLY A 65 3.17 4.60 -18.58
N LEU A 66 3.73 4.70 -17.36
CA LEU A 66 4.84 5.59 -16.97
C LEU A 66 4.65 7.08 -17.30
N LEU A 67 3.40 7.52 -17.46
CA LEU A 67 3.06 8.93 -17.58
C LEU A 67 3.04 9.56 -16.18
N VAL A 68 3.92 10.53 -15.94
CA VAL A 68 4.03 11.23 -14.64
C VAL A 68 2.68 11.63 -14.03
N PRO A 69 1.75 12.33 -14.73
CA PRO A 69 0.46 12.69 -14.14
C PRO A 69 -0.38 11.47 -13.75
N VAL A 70 -0.34 10.39 -14.54
CA VAL A 70 -1.04 9.14 -14.24
C VAL A 70 -0.44 8.48 -13.01
N MET A 71 0.88 8.43 -12.92
CA MET A 71 1.58 7.83 -11.77
C MET A 71 1.27 8.58 -10.46
N VAL A 72 1.13 9.91 -10.50
CA VAL A 72 0.77 10.72 -9.32
C VAL A 72 -0.63 10.40 -8.83
N VAL A 73 -1.60 10.31 -9.76
CA VAL A 73 -2.97 9.87 -9.45
C VAL A 73 -2.96 8.44 -8.91
N CYS A 74 -2.18 7.55 -9.52
CA CYS A 74 -2.03 6.18 -9.04
C CYS A 74 -1.43 6.16 -7.62
N GLY A 75 -0.40 6.96 -7.34
CA GLY A 75 0.20 7.08 -6.00
C GLY A 75 -0.78 7.56 -4.94
N PHE A 76 -1.60 8.56 -5.28
CA PHE A 76 -2.71 8.99 -4.42
C PHE A 76 -3.70 7.85 -4.13
N LEU A 77 -4.20 7.17 -5.17
CA LEU A 77 -5.18 6.10 -5.02
C LEU A 77 -4.60 4.86 -4.30
N LEU A 78 -3.33 4.54 -4.54
CA LEU A 78 -2.60 3.50 -3.82
C LEU A 78 -2.38 3.88 -2.35
N GLY A 79 -2.14 5.15 -2.04
CA GLY A 79 -2.12 5.66 -0.68
C GLY A 79 -3.45 5.45 0.04
N VAL A 80 -4.57 5.71 -0.64
CA VAL A 80 -5.91 5.41 -0.11
C VAL A 80 -6.05 3.90 0.13
N ALA A 81 -5.82 3.08 -0.88
CA ALA A 81 -6.03 1.63 -0.81
C ALA A 81 -5.14 0.96 0.25
N GLY A 82 -3.85 1.32 0.31
CA GLY A 82 -2.90 0.79 1.27
C GLY A 82 -3.29 1.12 2.71
N GLN A 83 -3.70 2.37 2.97
CA GLN A 83 -4.14 2.76 4.31
C GLN A 83 -5.46 2.08 4.71
N VAL A 84 -6.40 1.89 3.78
CA VAL A 84 -7.64 1.12 4.03
C VAL A 84 -7.31 -0.31 4.46
N VAL A 85 -6.40 -1.00 3.74
CA VAL A 85 -5.98 -2.37 4.08
C VAL A 85 -5.34 -2.42 5.47
N LYS A 86 -4.44 -1.48 5.77
CA LYS A 86 -3.78 -1.39 7.09
C LYS A 86 -4.80 -1.23 8.21
N LEU A 87 -5.70 -0.26 8.09
CA LEU A 87 -6.75 -0.01 9.09
C LEU A 87 -7.70 -1.20 9.28
N CYS A 88 -8.02 -1.94 8.20
CA CYS A 88 -8.80 -3.17 8.29
C CYS A 88 -8.06 -4.26 9.08
N ALA A 89 -6.75 -4.42 8.85
CA ALA A 89 -5.91 -5.35 9.60
C ALA A 89 -5.79 -4.97 11.08
N ASP A 90 -5.59 -3.68 11.38
CA ASP A 90 -5.54 -3.16 12.75
C ASP A 90 -6.88 -3.40 13.47
N SER A 91 -8.00 -3.14 12.78
CA SER A 91 -9.35 -3.40 13.31
C SER A 91 -9.61 -4.89 13.54
N ALA A 92 -9.07 -5.77 12.69
CA ALA A 92 -9.22 -7.20 12.86
C ALA A 92 -8.47 -7.70 14.11
N MET A 93 -7.22 -7.26 14.28
CA MET A 93 -6.42 -7.58 15.45
C MET A 93 -7.08 -7.15 16.76
N GLN A 94 -7.70 -5.97 16.73
CA GLN A 94 -8.39 -5.39 17.86
C GLN A 94 -9.65 -6.14 18.29
N MET A 95 -10.29 -6.90 17.39
CA MET A 95 -11.49 -7.68 17.71
C MET A 95 -11.19 -9.15 18.00
N ASP A 96 -10.12 -9.70 17.42
CA ASP A 96 -9.83 -11.13 17.48
C ASP A 96 -8.88 -11.49 18.66
N VAL A 97 -8.22 -10.51 19.29
CA VAL A 97 -7.24 -10.72 20.38
C VAL A 97 -7.76 -10.18 21.72
N ASP A 98 -7.56 -10.98 22.77
CA ASP A 98 -7.90 -10.65 24.15
C ASP A 98 -7.15 -9.40 24.64
N ASP A 99 -7.81 -8.52 25.41
CA ASP A 99 -7.31 -7.17 25.73
C ASP A 99 -5.96 -7.20 26.46
N ALA A 100 -5.68 -8.27 27.21
CA ALA A 100 -4.41 -8.47 27.93
C ALA A 100 -3.20 -8.67 27.01
N LEU A 101 -3.39 -9.17 25.78
CA LEU A 101 -2.30 -9.45 24.82
C LEU A 101 -2.28 -8.46 23.64
N ARG A 102 -3.31 -7.64 23.49
CA ARG A 102 -3.52 -6.71 22.37
C ARG A 102 -2.33 -5.77 22.14
N GLY A 103 -1.70 -5.28 23.21
CA GLY A 103 -0.52 -4.41 23.12
C GLY A 103 0.71 -5.10 22.50
N HIS A 104 0.93 -6.38 22.84
CA HIS A 104 2.05 -7.16 22.28
C HIS A 104 1.82 -7.44 20.80
N VAL A 105 0.61 -7.85 20.42
CA VAL A 105 0.32 -8.18 19.02
C VAL A 105 0.31 -6.93 18.15
N PHE A 106 -0.13 -5.78 18.68
CA PHE A 106 -0.04 -4.51 17.99
C PHE A 106 1.42 -4.09 17.71
N ALA A 107 2.32 -4.27 18.69
CA ALA A 107 3.74 -3.99 18.50
C ALA A 107 4.37 -4.88 17.42
N VAL A 108 4.02 -6.18 17.38
CA VAL A 108 4.47 -7.10 16.33
C VAL A 108 3.95 -6.69 14.95
N GLN A 109 2.67 -6.32 14.86
CA GLN A 109 2.07 -5.88 13.60
C GLN A 109 2.72 -4.60 13.06
N ASP A 110 2.95 -3.61 13.92
CA ASP A 110 3.58 -2.36 13.50
C ASP A 110 5.05 -2.58 13.11
N ALA A 111 5.80 -3.38 13.87
CA ALA A 111 7.16 -3.76 13.53
C ALA A 111 7.23 -4.50 12.17
N LEU A 112 6.34 -5.47 11.94
CA LEU A 112 6.25 -6.21 10.68
C LEU A 112 5.96 -5.27 9.50
N PHE A 113 5.05 -4.32 9.69
CA PHE A 113 4.71 -3.31 8.68
C PHE A 113 5.94 -2.46 8.33
N TRP A 114 6.63 -1.91 9.33
CA TRP A 114 7.80 -1.06 9.11
C TRP A 114 8.97 -1.83 8.47
N VAL A 115 9.25 -3.05 8.92
CA VAL A 115 10.28 -3.91 8.33
C VAL A 115 9.96 -4.24 6.87
N SER A 116 8.71 -4.61 6.58
CA SER A 116 8.27 -4.90 5.21
C SER A 116 8.35 -3.67 4.31
N TYR A 117 7.99 -2.49 4.83
CA TYR A 117 8.06 -1.23 4.12
C TYR A 117 9.51 -0.84 3.78
N ILE A 118 10.41 -0.93 4.75
CA ILE A 118 11.85 -0.68 4.55
C ILE A 118 12.40 -1.67 3.51
N LEU A 119 12.11 -2.97 3.65
CA LEU A 119 12.53 -3.99 2.70
C LEU A 119 12.05 -3.70 1.28
N SER A 120 10.78 -3.32 1.13
CA SER A 120 10.19 -2.95 -0.17
C SER A 120 10.93 -1.77 -0.82
N ILE A 121 11.18 -0.70 -0.07
CA ILE A 121 11.92 0.47 -0.58
C ILE A 121 13.37 0.09 -0.92
N THR A 122 14.04 -0.71 -0.08
CA THR A 122 15.40 -1.16 -0.35
C THR A 122 15.48 -1.99 -1.63
N VAL A 123 14.56 -2.93 -1.83
CA VAL A 123 14.47 -3.75 -3.04
C VAL A 123 14.15 -2.89 -4.26
N ALA A 124 13.23 -1.93 -4.14
CA ALA A 124 12.93 -0.99 -5.21
C ALA A 124 14.15 -0.16 -5.61
N ALA A 125 14.88 0.39 -4.62
CA ALA A 125 16.09 1.16 -4.86
C ALA A 125 17.21 0.32 -5.51
N ALA A 126 17.31 -0.97 -5.18
CA ALA A 126 18.30 -1.87 -5.76
C ALA A 126 17.97 -2.34 -7.18
N LEU A 127 16.69 -2.47 -7.52
CA LEU A 127 16.24 -3.04 -8.80
C LEU A 127 15.85 -2.00 -9.86
N ILE A 128 15.51 -0.76 -9.48
CA ILE A 128 15.13 0.28 -10.43
C ILE A 128 16.40 0.78 -11.17
N PRO A 129 16.46 0.68 -12.51
CA PRO A 129 17.58 1.19 -13.29
C PRO A 129 17.72 2.71 -13.14
N GLU A 130 18.94 3.23 -13.28
CA GLU A 130 19.27 4.67 -13.24
C GLU A 130 18.44 5.52 -14.23
N HIS A 131 17.90 4.90 -15.27
CA HIS A 131 17.05 5.53 -16.28
C HIS A 131 15.57 5.65 -15.86
N GLY A 132 15.16 5.12 -14.71
CA GLY A 132 13.80 5.21 -14.15
C GLY A 132 12.72 4.42 -14.90
N HIS A 133 13.02 3.89 -16.09
CA HIS A 133 12.11 3.08 -16.88
C HIS A 133 12.08 1.63 -16.40
N ALA A 134 11.14 1.32 -15.50
CA ALA A 134 10.96 -0.03 -14.96
C ALA A 134 9.48 -0.49 -14.98
N PRO A 135 8.85 -0.62 -16.17
CA PRO A 135 7.44 -1.05 -16.26
C PRO A 135 7.24 -2.47 -15.72
N VAL A 136 8.25 -3.35 -15.86
CA VAL A 136 8.23 -4.72 -15.31
C VAL A 136 8.19 -4.69 -13.77
N PHE A 137 8.90 -3.75 -13.15
CA PHE A 137 8.89 -3.59 -11.69
C PHE A 137 7.53 -3.11 -11.19
N VAL A 138 6.87 -2.21 -11.93
CA VAL A 138 5.50 -1.76 -11.64
C VAL A 138 4.51 -2.93 -11.71
N LEU A 139 4.60 -3.77 -12.75
CA LEU A 139 3.75 -4.97 -12.89
C LEU A 139 4.01 -6.02 -11.81
N PHE A 140 5.24 -6.14 -11.34
CA PHE A 140 5.57 -6.99 -10.20
C PHE A 140 4.82 -6.54 -8.93
N GLY A 141 4.68 -5.23 -8.71
CA GLY A 141 3.82 -4.68 -7.66
C GLY A 141 2.35 -5.13 -7.77
N SER A 142 1.79 -5.14 -8.98
CA SER A 142 0.43 -5.66 -9.21
C SER A 142 0.31 -7.13 -8.83
N ALA A 143 1.32 -7.94 -9.15
CA ALA A 143 1.35 -9.35 -8.78
C ALA A 143 1.35 -9.55 -7.26
N ILE A 144 2.08 -8.70 -6.51
CA ILE A 144 2.07 -8.72 -5.04
C ILE A 144 0.67 -8.40 -4.50
N TYR A 145 -0.02 -7.38 -5.03
CA TYR A 145 -1.38 -7.08 -4.60
C TYR A 145 -2.36 -8.22 -4.87
N LEU A 146 -2.25 -8.88 -6.03
CA LEU A 146 -3.05 -10.06 -6.36
C LEU A 146 -2.74 -11.24 -5.44
N ALA A 147 -1.47 -11.51 -5.14
CA ALA A 147 -1.08 -12.55 -4.19
C ALA A 147 -1.65 -12.26 -2.79
N GLY A 148 -1.57 -11.00 -2.33
CA GLY A 148 -2.17 -10.55 -1.08
C GLY A 148 -3.69 -10.76 -1.06
N LEU A 149 -4.38 -10.44 -2.16
CA LEU A 149 -5.82 -10.69 -2.31
C LEU A 149 -6.16 -12.18 -2.22
N VAL A 150 -5.40 -13.04 -2.90
CA VAL A 150 -5.58 -14.50 -2.86
C VAL A 150 -5.39 -15.03 -1.44
N VAL A 151 -4.32 -14.62 -0.75
CA VAL A 151 -4.07 -15.05 0.63
C VAL A 151 -5.20 -14.57 1.56
N HIS A 152 -5.58 -13.29 1.47
CA HIS A 152 -6.60 -12.71 2.34
C HIS A 152 -7.99 -13.34 2.11
N THR A 153 -8.34 -13.67 0.87
CA THR A 153 -9.59 -14.39 0.57
C THR A 153 -9.56 -15.84 1.07
N ILE A 154 -8.44 -16.55 0.95
CA ILE A 154 -8.31 -17.93 1.46
C ILE A 154 -8.39 -17.97 3.00
N VAL A 155 -7.68 -17.08 3.68
CA VAL A 155 -7.68 -16.99 5.15
C VAL A 155 -9.04 -16.51 5.67
N GLY A 156 -9.64 -15.52 5.03
CA GLY A 156 -10.99 -15.02 5.39
C GLY A 156 -12.09 -16.08 5.28
N ARG A 157 -11.96 -17.05 4.37
CA ARG A 157 -12.90 -18.19 4.27
C ARG A 157 -12.77 -19.19 5.43
N ARG A 158 -11.61 -19.28 6.08
CA ARG A 158 -11.38 -20.20 7.23
C ARG A 158 -11.91 -19.65 8.55
N GLY A 159 -12.14 -18.33 8.64
CA GLY A 159 -12.65 -17.65 9.84
C GLY A 159 -14.17 -17.50 9.91
N GLN A 160 -14.92 -18.02 8.93
CA GLN A 160 -16.39 -18.13 9.04
C GLN A 160 -16.70 -19.44 9.77
N PRO A 161 -17.19 -19.42 11.03
CA PRO A 161 -17.80 -20.61 11.60
C PRO A 161 -18.93 -21.03 10.66
N VAL A 162 -19.04 -22.34 10.42
CA VAL A 162 -20.25 -22.94 9.87
C VAL A 162 -21.36 -22.66 10.88
N ILE A 163 -22.02 -21.50 10.77
CA ILE A 163 -23.29 -21.27 11.45
C ILE A 163 -24.27 -22.19 10.72
N GLY A 164 -24.67 -23.23 11.46
CA GLY A 164 -25.46 -24.35 10.99
C GLY A 164 -26.75 -23.94 10.28
N ARG A 165 -27.12 -24.79 9.35
CA ARG A 165 -28.52 -25.03 9.00
C ARG A 165 -29.06 -26.13 9.89
#